data_AF-A0A2N5MGZ4-F1
#
_entry.id   AF-A0A2N5MGZ4-F1
#
_cell.length_a   1.000
_cell.length_b   1.000
_cell.length_c   1.000
_cell.angle_alpha   90.00
_cell.angle_beta   90.00
_cell.angle_gamma   90.00
#
_symmetry.space_group_name_H-M   'P 1'
#
loop_
_entity.id
_entity.type
_entity.pdbx_description
1 polymer ?
#
loop_
_entity_poly.entity_id
_entity_poly.type
_entity_poly.pdbx_seq_one_letter_code
_entity_poly.pdbx_strand_id
1 'polypeptide(L)' 'MTAEQLLRNIEECRERMIDLASYSSMVDHQVVEASTELDKLINQYIYLTKKQ' A
#
# COMPACT_ATOMS: atom_id res chain seq x y z
N MET A 1 -10.79 9.92 -5.48
CA MET A 1 -10.04 9.95 -4.22
C MET A 1 -9.18 11.20 -4.21
N THR A 2 -9.07 11.86 -3.06
CA THR A 2 -8.13 12.98 -2.86
C THR A 2 -6.75 12.45 -2.45
N ALA A 3 -5.74 13.33 -2.42
CA ALA A 3 -4.39 12.98 -1.98
C ALA A 3 -4.37 12.52 -0.51
N GLU A 4 -5.19 13.13 0.35
CA GLU A 4 -5.30 12.77 1.76
C GLU A 4 -5.93 11.38 1.95
N GLN A 5 -6.95 11.05 1.15
CA GLN A 5 -7.55 9.71 1.16
C GLN A 5 -6.56 8.64 0.69
N LEU A 6 -5.73 8.95 -0.31
CA LEU A 6 -4.68 8.04 -0.76
C LEU A 6 -3.62 7.82 0.32
N LEU A 7 -3.15 8.87 0.99
CA LEU A 7 -2.19 8.75 2.09
C LEU A 7 -2.70 7.86 3.22
N ARG A 8 -3.97 8.03 3.61
CA ARG A 8 -4.58 7.18 4.63
C ARG A 8 -4.59 5.72 4.21
N ASN A 9 -5.02 5.42 2.98
CA ASN A 9 -5.06 4.06 2.48
C ASN A 9 -3.67 3.44 2.33
N ILE A 10 -2.66 4.24 1.99
CA ILE A 10 -1.25 3.81 1.96
C ILE A 10 -0.81 3.34 3.35
N GLU A 11 -1.11 4.12 4.40
CA GLU A 11 -0.71 3.76 5.76
C GLU A 11 -1.45 2.51 6.27
N GLU A 12 -2.77 2.42 6.04
CA GLU A 12 -3.57 1.24 6.40
C GLU A 12 -3.06 -0.03 5.68
N CYS A 13 -2.70 0.09 4.39
CA CYS A 13 -2.14 -1.02 3.63
C CYS A 13 -0.73 -1.40 4.12
N ARG A 14 0.10 -0.41 4.49
CA ARG A 14 1.43 -0.62 5.06
C ARG A 14 1.36 -1.37 6.40
N GLU A 15 0.48 -0.98 7.31
CA GLU A 15 0.28 -1.67 8.59
C GLU A 15 -0.11 -3.14 8.37
N ARG A 16 -1.11 -3.39 7.50
CA ARG A 16 -1.52 -4.76 7.14
C ARG A 16 -0.35 -5.57 6.57
N MET A 17 0.49 -4.98 5.72
CA MET A 17 1.64 -5.67 5.14
C MET A 17 2.69 -6.03 6.20
N ILE A 18 2.94 -5.13 7.16
CA ILE A 18 3.85 -5.37 8.29
C ILE A 18 3.33 -6.51 9.16
N ASP A 19 2.04 -6.48 9.49
CA ASP A 19 1.40 -7.54 10.28
C ASP A 19 1.50 -8.89 9.57
N LEU A 20 1.12 -8.97 8.29
CA LEU A 20 1.21 -10.20 7.51
C LEU A 20 2.65 -10.72 7.44
N ALA A 21 3.63 -9.84 7.22
CA ALA A 21 5.05 -10.20 7.18
C ALA A 21 5.62 -10.60 8.55
N SER A 22 5.00 -10.19 9.65
CA SER A 22 5.42 -10.59 11.00
C SER A 22 5.00 -12.01 11.36
N TYR A 23 3.91 -12.51 10.78
CA TYR A 23 3.36 -13.85 11.03
C TYR A 23 3.61 -14.86 9.91
N SER A 24 4.03 -14.41 8.72
CA SER A 24 4.22 -15.26 7.54
C SER A 24 5.53 -14.93 6.80
N SER A 25 5.98 -15.86 5.95
CA SER A 25 7.15 -15.61 5.10
C SER A 25 6.81 -14.55 4.05
N MET A 26 7.79 -13.75 3.59
CA MET A 26 7.60 -12.72 2.55
C MET A 26 7.12 -13.27 1.19
N VAL A 27 7.13 -14.59 1.01
CA VAL A 27 6.58 -15.30 -0.17
C VAL A 27 5.14 -15.76 0.03
N ASP A 28 4.53 -15.48 1.18
CA ASP A 28 3.11 -15.73 1.40
C ASP A 28 2.29 -14.90 0.41
N HIS A 29 1.32 -15.56 -0.23
CA HIS A 29 0.45 -14.95 -1.23
C HIS A 29 -0.21 -13.67 -0.71
N GLN A 30 -0.55 -13.62 0.59
CA GLN A 30 -1.16 -12.46 1.22
C GLN A 30 -0.20 -11.28 1.35
N VAL A 31 1.09 -11.54 1.61
CA VAL A 31 2.13 -10.49 1.66
C VAL A 31 2.40 -9.95 0.24
N VAL A 32 2.42 -10.83 -0.75
CA VAL A 32 2.60 -10.42 -2.16
C VAL A 32 1.40 -9.61 -2.67
N GLU A 33 0.18 -10.00 -2.32
CA GLU A 33 -1.02 -9.24 -2.67
C GLU A 33 -1.03 -7.86 -1.99
N ALA A 34 -0.75 -7.81 -0.68
CA ALA A 34 -0.68 -6.55 0.07
C ALA A 34 0.41 -5.61 -0.47
N SER A 35 1.59 -6.13 -0.83
CA SER A 35 2.66 -5.33 -1.43
C SER A 35 2.30 -4.79 -2.82
N THR A 36 1.57 -5.57 -3.62
CA THR A 36 1.05 -5.13 -4.92
C THR A 36 -0.03 -4.05 -4.77
N GLU A 37 -0.87 -4.15 -3.75
CA GLU A 37 -1.87 -3.14 -3.41
C GLU A 37 -1.21 -1.83 -2.97
N LEU A 38 -0.19 -1.92 -2.10
CA LEU A 38 0.58 -0.77 -1.63
C LEU A 38 1.27 -0.02 -2.78
N ASP A 39 1.91 -0.76 -3.70
CA ASP A 39 2.56 -0.16 -4.87
C ASP A 39 1.57 0.61 -5.76
N LYS A 40 0.38 0.06 -5.98
CA LYS A 40 -0.69 0.75 -6.74
C LYS A 40 -1.12 2.05 -6.05
N LEU A 41 -1.32 2.03 -4.73
CA LEU A 41 -1.73 3.21 -3.98
C LEU A 41 -0.67 4.31 -4.01
N ILE A 42 0.61 3.93 -3.84
CA ILE A 42 1.75 4.85 -3.96
C ILE A 42 1.81 5.47 -5.35
N ASN A 43 1.68 4.66 -6.40
CA ASN A 43 1.71 5.15 -7.78
C ASN A 43 0.53 6.10 -8.08
N GLN A 44 -0.66 5.81 -7.56
CA GLN A 44 -1.81 6.72 -7.67
C GLN A 44 -1.57 8.04 -6.95
N TYR A 45 -0.98 8.01 -5.75
CA TYR A 45 -0.63 9.21 -5.00
C TYR A 45 0.43 10.04 -5.73
N ILE A 46 1.49 9.42 -6.23
CA ILE A 46 2.53 10.09 -7.02
C ILE A 46 1.94 10.72 -8.27
N TYR A 47 1.06 10.01 -8.99
CA TYR A 47 0.41 10.56 -10.18
C TYR A 47 -0.48 11.76 -9.87
N LEU A 48 -1.28 11.67 -8.80
CA LEU A 48 -2.17 12.74 -8.37
C LEU A 48 -1.40 13.99 -7.93
N THR A 49 -0.31 13.82 -7.19
CA THR A 49 0.52 14.91 -6.67
C THR A 49 1.48 15.49 -7.71
N LYS A 50 1.93 14.71 -8.71
CA LYS A 50 2.71 15.22 -9.85
C LYS A 50 1.88 15.98 -10.90
N LYS A 51 0.55 15.85 -10.86
CA LYS A 51 -0.38 16.57 -11.75
C LYS A 51 -0.90 17.88 -11.16
N GLN A 52 -0.47 18.25 -9.96
CA GLN A 52 -0.70 19.55 -9.34
C GLN A 52 0.51 20.45 -9.55
#